data_AF-A0A223I0S2-F1
#
_entry.id   AF-A0A223I0S2-F1
#
_cell.length_a   1.000
_cell.length_b   1.000
_cell.length_c   1.000
_cell.angle_alpha   90.00
_cell.angle_beta   90.00
_cell.angle_gamma   90.00
#
_symmetry.space_group_name_H-M   'P 1'
#
loop_
_entity.id
_entity.type
_entity.pdbx_description
1 polymer ?
#
loop_
_entity_poly.entity_id
_entity_poly.type
_entity_poly.pdbx_seq_one_letter_code
_entity_poly.pdbx_strand_id
1 'polypeptide(L)' 'MLLIFIVAAIFLSLILFDEDNNNKKDVRCPNCNSKVGENDIFCAVCKSRLMVNCKSCGKIVDARWSYCPYCSKSLK' A
#
# COMPACT_ATOMS: atom_id res chain seq x y z
N MET A 1 19.78 32.58 25.69
CA MET A 1 19.25 31.32 26.24
C MET A 1 17.87 30.98 25.70
N LEU A 2 16.85 31.84 25.85
CA LEU A 2 15.50 31.61 25.29
C LEU A 2 15.49 31.38 23.76
N LEU A 3 16.23 32.20 23.00
CA LEU A 3 16.38 32.06 21.53
C LEU A 3 16.98 30.72 21.11
N ILE A 4 17.88 30.14 21.91
CA ILE A 4 18.53 28.87 21.61
C ILE A 4 17.52 27.72 21.77
N PHE A 5 16.67 27.77 22.80
CA PHE A 5 15.59 26.80 22.98
C PHE A 5 14.54 26.88 21.87
N ILE A 6 14.20 28.10 21.43
CA ILE A 6 13.25 28.31 20.33
C ILE A 6 13.83 27.73 19.03
N VAL A 7 15.10 28.02 18.72
CA VAL A 7 15.77 27.49 17.53
C VAL A 7 15.88 25.96 17.60
N ALA A 8 16.22 25.39 18.75
CA ALA A 8 16.27 23.94 18.95
C ALA A 8 14.90 23.27 18.78
N ALA A 9 13.82 23.87 19.29
CA ALA A 9 12.46 23.35 19.17
C ALA A 9 11.94 23.41 17.73
N ILE A 10 12.25 24.48 16.99
CA ILE A 10 11.92 24.60 15.56
C ILE A 10 12.67 23.54 14.76
N PHE A 11 13.97 23.37 15.02
CA PHE A 11 14.80 22.37 14.34
C PHE A 11 14.29 20.94 14.62
N LEU A 12 13.93 20.64 15.87
CA LEU A 12 13.34 19.36 16.25
C LEU A 12 11.98 19.12 15.57
N SER A 13 11.14 20.15 15.49
CA SER A 13 9.85 20.09 14.81
C SER A 13 10.01 19.86 13.30
N LEU A 14 11.03 20.45 12.67
CA LEU A 14 11.34 20.24 11.25
C LEU A 14 11.85 18.82 10.97
N ILE A 15 12.68 18.26 11.85
CA ILE A 15 13.19 16.88 11.71
C ILE A 15 12.06 15.85 11.87
N LEU A 16 11.10 16.08 12.77
CA LEU A 16 9.96 15.17 12.96
C LEU A 16 8.92 15.20 11.83
N PHE A 17 9.02 16.16 10.89
CA PHE A 17 8.01 16.35 9.83
C PHE A 17 8.35 15.65 8.50
N ASP A 18 9.53 15.03 8.38
CA ASP A 18 10.05 14.59 7.07
C ASP A 18 9.55 13.20 6.60
N GLU A 19 8.98 12.36 7.46
CA GLU A 19 8.85 10.93 7.15
C GLU A 19 7.42 10.45 6.82
N ASP A 20 6.73 11.06 5.86
CA ASP A 20 5.60 10.35 5.20
C ASP A 20 5.33 10.79 3.75
N ASN A 21 6.36 11.08 2.96
CA ASN A 21 6.14 11.37 1.54
C ASN A 21 7.10 10.60 0.62
N ASN A 22 6.55 9.54 0.00
CA ASN A 22 7.03 8.81 -1.19
C ASN A 22 7.39 7.34 -1.03
N ASN A 23 6.62 6.57 -0.25
CA ASN A 23 6.53 5.12 -0.45
C ASN A 23 5.30 4.76 -1.29
N LYS A 24 5.17 5.34 -2.49
CA LYS A 24 4.21 4.84 -3.49
C LYS A 24 4.72 3.48 -3.94
N LYS A 25 4.28 2.41 -3.24
CA LYS A 25 4.65 1.04 -3.57
C LYS A 25 4.16 0.75 -4.99
N ASP A 26 5.08 0.73 -5.94
CA ASP A 26 4.77 0.39 -7.32
C ASP A 26 4.26 -1.05 -7.35
N VAL A 27 2.94 -1.16 -7.48
CA VAL A 27 2.24 -2.42 -7.56
C VAL A 27 2.51 -3.06 -8.92
N ARG A 28 2.96 -4.31 -8.91
CA ARG A 28 3.25 -5.10 -10.12
C ARG A 28 2.35 -6.31 -10.21
N CYS A 29 1.99 -6.67 -11.44
CA CYS A 29 1.22 -7.87 -11.73
C CYS A 29 2.06 -9.13 -11.39
N PRO A 30 1.53 -10.10 -10.62
CA PRO A 30 2.27 -11.31 -10.26
C PRO A 30 2.51 -12.26 -11.44
N ASN A 31 1.75 -12.12 -12.53
CA ASN A 31 1.83 -13.01 -13.69
C ASN A 31 2.81 -12.50 -14.76
N CYS A 32 2.80 -11.20 -15.06
CA CYS A 32 3.64 -10.60 -16.13
C CYS A 32 4.57 -9.48 -15.65
N ASN A 33 4.57 -9.15 -14.36
CA ASN A 33 5.39 -8.11 -13.75
C ASN A 33 5.18 -6.68 -14.31
N SER A 34 4.09 -6.44 -15.05
CA SER A 34 3.74 -5.09 -15.52
C SER A 34 3.31 -4.20 -14.36
N LYS A 35 3.47 -2.88 -14.50
CA LYS A 35 2.96 -1.89 -13.54
C LYS A 35 1.43 -1.91 -13.56
N VAL A 36 0.81 -2.07 -12.40
CA VAL A 36 -0.66 -2.05 -12.22
C VAL A 36 -0.99 -1.17 -11.01
N GLY A 37 -2.18 -0.61 -10.98
CA GLY A 37 -2.70 0.12 -9.82
C GLY A 37 -3.16 -0.84 -8.71
N GLU A 38 -3.21 -0.35 -7.48
CA GLU A 38 -3.82 -1.08 -6.34
C GLU A 38 -5.31 -1.37 -6.55
N ASN A 39 -5.98 -0.57 -7.38
CA ASN A 39 -7.41 -0.68 -7.66
C ASN A 39 -7.72 -1.29 -9.04
N ASP A 40 -6.70 -1.75 -9.77
CA ASP A 40 -6.91 -2.37 -11.08
C ASP A 40 -7.55 -3.75 -10.89
N ILE A 41 -8.68 -3.98 -11.56
CA ILE A 41 -9.39 -5.28 -11.49
C ILE A 41 -8.73 -6.30 -12.40
N PHE A 42 -8.19 -5.85 -13.55
CA PHE A 42 -7.51 -6.68 -14.55
C PHE A 42 -6.21 -6.03 -14.98
N CYS A 43 -5.19 -6.84 -15.24
CA CYS A 43 -3.94 -6.37 -15.82
C CYS A 43 -4.14 -5.99 -17.30
N ALA A 44 -3.75 -4.77 -17.69
CA ALA A 44 -3.83 -4.32 -19.09
C ALA A 44 -2.93 -5.09 -20.06
N VAL A 45 -1.86 -5.72 -19.55
CA VAL A 45 -0.88 -6.46 -20.36
C VAL A 45 -1.27 -7.93 -20.54
N CYS A 46 -1.49 -8.65 -19.42
CA CYS A 46 -1.75 -10.09 -19.48
C CYS A 46 -3.22 -10.49 -19.24
N LYS A 47 -4.11 -9.52 -18.95
CA LYS A 47 -5.54 -9.74 -18.66
C LYS A 47 -5.81 -10.63 -17.44
N SER A 48 -4.81 -10.88 -16.59
CA SER A 48 -5.00 -11.59 -15.33
C SER A 48 -5.88 -10.77 -14.39
N ARG A 49 -6.78 -11.44 -13.67
CA ARG A 49 -7.61 -10.82 -12.64
C ARG A 49 -6.75 -10.51 -11.39
N LEU A 50 -6.73 -9.25 -10.99
CA LEU A 50 -5.97 -8.73 -9.85
C LEU A 50 -6.83 -8.60 -8.58
N MET A 51 -8.16 -8.48 -8.72
CA MET A 51 -9.10 -8.45 -7.59
C MET A 51 -9.98 -9.69 -7.57
N VAL A 52 -10.11 -10.33 -6.40
CA VAL A 52 -10.93 -11.53 -6.18
C VAL A 52 -11.88 -11.33 -5.01
N ASN A 53 -13.03 -12.01 -5.04
CA ASN A 53 -13.90 -12.08 -3.88
C ASN A 53 -13.38 -13.16 -2.92
N CYS A 54 -13.21 -12.81 -1.66
CA CYS A 54 -12.90 -13.77 -0.62
C CYS A 54 -14.07 -14.76 -0.46
N LYS A 55 -13.83 -16.06 -0.63
CA LYS A 55 -14.85 -17.11 -0.49
C LYS A 55 -15.44 -17.21 0.93
N SER A 56 -14.72 -16.72 1.94
CA SER A 56 -15.16 -16.79 3.33
C SER A 56 -16.03 -15.62 3.78
N CYS A 57 -15.78 -14.40 3.29
CA CYS A 57 -16.52 -13.21 3.71
C CYS A 57 -17.21 -12.43 2.57
N GLY A 58 -16.99 -12.82 1.32
CA GLY A 58 -17.57 -12.19 0.13
C GLY A 58 -16.95 -10.84 -0.27
N LYS A 59 -16.10 -10.23 0.57
CA LYS A 59 -15.46 -8.94 0.24
C LYS A 59 -14.46 -9.07 -0.91
N ILE A 60 -14.39 -8.03 -1.73
CA ILE A 60 -13.40 -7.89 -2.79
C ILE A 60 -12.06 -7.52 -2.15
N VAL A 61 -11.03 -8.28 -2.50
CA VAL A 61 -9.67 -8.13 -2.00
C VAL A 61 -8.69 -8.34 -3.13
N ASP A 62 -7.47 -7.88 -2.95
CA ASP A 62 -6.41 -8.05 -3.93
C ASP A 62 -5.97 -9.53 -3.98
N ALA A 63 -5.93 -10.10 -5.18
CA ALA A 63 -5.54 -11.48 -5.45
C ALA A 63 -4.06 -11.76 -5.12
N ARG A 64 -3.25 -10.72 -4.96
CA ARG A 64 -1.85 -10.83 -4.54
C ARG A 64 -1.71 -11.13 -3.05
N TRP A 65 -2.76 -10.90 -2.27
CA TRP A 65 -2.70 -11.12 -0.83
C TRP A 65 -2.86 -12.60 -0.53
N SER A 66 -2.00 -13.13 0.34
CA SER A 66 -2.10 -14.52 0.78
C SER A 66 -3.33 -14.73 1.67
N TYR A 67 -3.75 -13.70 2.41
CA TYR A 67 -4.84 -13.73 3.37
C TYR A 67 -5.75 -12.51 3.23
N CYS A 68 -7.04 -12.70 3.49
CA CYS A 68 -8.01 -11.62 3.52
C CYS A 68 -7.82 -10.75 4.79
N PRO A 69 -7.73 -9.40 4.71
CA PRO A 69 -7.55 -8.55 5.90
C PRO A 69 -8.80 -8.47 6.77
N TYR A 70 -9.96 -8.76 6.18
CA TYR A 70 -11.24 -8.60 6.84
C TYR A 70 -11.63 -9.82 7.66
N CYS A 71 -11.17 -11.01 7.26
CA CYS A 71 -11.52 -12.26 7.92
C CYS A 71 -10.33 -13.19 8.20
N SER A 72 -9.11 -12.79 7.84
CA SER A 72 -7.86 -13.53 8.06
C SER A 72 -7.85 -14.95 7.46
N LYS A 73 -8.68 -15.23 6.46
CA LYS A 73 -8.72 -16.52 5.75
C LYS A 73 -7.82 -16.51 4.51
N SER A 74 -7.31 -17.68 4.12
CA SER A 74 -6.50 -17.87 2.90
C SER A 74 -7.30 -17.51 1.66
N LEU A 75 -6.66 -16.80 0.73
CA LEU A 75 -7.22 -16.49 -0.60
C LEU A 75 -6.78 -17.47 -1.69
N LYS A 76 -5.78 -18.32 -1.39
CA LYS A 76 -5.34 -19.45 -2.20
C LYS A 76 -6.25 -20.65 -2.03
#